data_AF-A0ABD0LEX4-F1
#
_entry.id   AF-A0ABD0LEX4-F1
#
_cell.length_a   1.000
_cell.length_b   1.000
_cell.length_c   1.000
_cell.angle_alpha   90.00
_cell.angle_beta   90.00
_cell.angle_gamma   90.00
#
_symmetry.space_group_name_H-M   'P 1'
#
loop_
_entity.id
_entity.type
_entity.pdbx_description
1 polymer ?
#
loop_
_entity_poly.entity_id
_entity_poly.type
_entity_poly.pdbx_seq_one_letter_code
_entity_poly.pdbx_strand_id
1 'polypeptide(L)'
;VRLGFYRNGNEVAFAEFNGTGSTARNWMSRARLLSSSWATLKTQGGNVFSIEGDSTNNTRWRRFFANRYYHNNCTSDRGWFAVLDRHDACPWTTGRHPYPAFLFSRLTNDHAAWNNPAEVETADVLAVTVRFRSSPVFRPSA
;
A
#
# COMPACT_ATOMS: atom_id res chain seq x y z
N VAL A 1 8.36 6.84 -8.61
CA VAL A 1 6.92 6.84 -8.27
C VAL A 1 6.83 6.81 -6.77
N ARG A 2 6.03 7.67 -6.17
CA ARG A 2 5.84 7.71 -4.72
C ARG A 2 4.37 7.42 -4.42
N LEU A 3 4.14 6.43 -3.57
CA LEU A 3 2.86 6.15 -2.95
C LEU A 3 2.86 6.82 -1.58
N GLY A 4 2.09 7.89 -1.41
CA GLY A 4 2.01 8.67 -0.18
C GLY A 4 0.64 8.54 0.47
N PHE A 5 0.64 8.44 1.80
CA PHE A 5 -0.54 8.42 2.65
C PHE A 5 -0.58 9.72 3.43
N TYR A 6 -1.69 10.46 3.35
CA TYR A 6 -1.82 11.76 3.99
C TYR A 6 -2.97 11.79 4.97
N ARG A 7 -2.75 12.45 6.11
CA ARG A 7 -3.75 12.71 7.13
C ARG A 7 -3.66 14.16 7.57
N ASN A 8 -4.79 14.85 7.65
CA ASN A 8 -4.85 16.29 7.97
C ASN A 8 -3.89 17.13 7.12
N GLY A 9 -3.77 16.80 5.82
CA GLY A 9 -2.88 17.49 4.87
C GLY A 9 -1.39 17.15 4.97
N ASN A 10 -0.97 16.34 5.94
CA ASN A 10 0.43 15.95 6.13
C ASN A 10 0.70 14.54 5.63
N GLU A 11 1.85 14.31 4.97
CA GLU A 11 2.27 12.96 4.60
C GLU A 11 2.70 12.18 5.84
N VAL A 12 1.96 11.14 6.19
CA VAL A 12 2.17 10.34 7.41
C VAL A 12 2.89 9.02 7.14
N ALA A 13 2.81 8.51 5.91
CA ALA A 13 3.55 7.35 5.48
C ALA A 13 3.80 7.36 3.97
N PHE A 14 4.87 6.70 3.52
CA PHE A 14 5.17 6.59 2.10
C PHE A 14 5.94 5.32 1.71
N ALA A 15 5.89 5.00 0.42
CA ALA A 15 6.84 4.11 -0.24
C ALA A 15 7.24 4.70 -1.60
N GLU A 16 8.54 4.74 -1.88
CA GLU A 16 9.11 5.27 -3.10
C GLU A 16 9.72 4.16 -3.95
N PHE A 17 9.44 4.22 -5.26
CA PHE A 17 9.77 3.18 -6.22
C PHE A 17 10.49 3.74 -7.43
N ASN A 18 11.43 2.95 -7.96
CA ASN A 18 12.01 3.15 -9.27
C ASN A 18 11.01 2.77 -10.37
N GLY A 19 10.38 3.79 -10.95
CA GLY A 19 9.39 3.64 -12.01
C GLY A 19 9.95 3.45 -13.42
N THR A 20 11.27 3.51 -13.63
CA THR A 20 11.84 3.38 -14.98
C THR A 20 11.49 2.04 -15.60
N GLY A 21 10.91 2.05 -16.81
CA GLY A 21 10.50 0.84 -17.53
C GLY A 21 9.37 0.06 -16.84
N SER A 22 8.57 0.72 -16.01
CA SER A 22 7.35 0.13 -15.41
C SER A 22 6.10 0.59 -16.17
N THR A 23 4.99 -0.10 -15.92
CA THR A 23 3.65 0.27 -16.37
C THR A 23 2.87 0.88 -15.21
N ALA A 24 1.70 1.46 -15.50
CA ALA A 24 0.77 1.96 -14.49
C ALA A 24 0.35 0.91 -13.44
N ARG A 25 0.55 -0.39 -13.73
CA ARG A 25 0.12 -1.52 -12.88
C ARG A 25 1.27 -2.20 -12.13
N ASN A 26 2.52 -2.13 -12.60
CA ASN A 26 3.62 -2.94 -12.05
C ASN A 26 4.77 -2.14 -11.43
N TRP A 27 4.64 -0.81 -11.30
CA TRP A 27 5.66 0.03 -10.67
C TRP A 27 5.82 -0.27 -9.17
N MET A 28 4.76 -0.73 -8.50
CA MET A 28 4.80 -1.17 -7.12
C MET A 28 5.30 -2.61 -7.05
N SER A 29 6.59 -2.77 -6.77
CA SER A 29 7.20 -4.07 -6.50
C SER A 29 8.37 -3.93 -5.53
N ARG A 30 8.69 -4.99 -4.78
CA ARG A 30 9.83 -4.98 -3.84
C ARG A 30 11.14 -4.67 -4.55
N ALA A 31 11.35 -5.25 -5.74
CA ALA A 31 12.56 -5.02 -6.54
C ALA A 31 12.73 -3.56 -6.98
N ARG A 32 11.64 -2.77 -7.01
CA ARG A 32 11.67 -1.35 -7.37
C ARG A 32 11.70 -0.44 -6.14
N LEU A 33 11.56 -0.95 -4.92
CA LEU A 33 11.49 -0.14 -3.70
C LEU A 33 12.84 0.53 -3.41
N LEU A 34 12.83 1.86 -3.41
CA LEU A 34 13.99 2.72 -3.12
C LEU A 34 14.05 3.06 -1.62
N SER A 35 12.94 3.58 -1.08
CA SER A 35 12.81 4.01 0.31
C SER A 35 11.34 3.91 0.77
N SER A 36 11.12 3.90 2.09
CA SER A 36 9.77 3.89 2.68
C SER A 36 9.79 4.38 4.12
N SER A 37 8.62 4.73 4.64
CA SER A 37 8.39 5.01 6.06
C SER A 37 8.59 3.79 6.97
N TRP A 38 8.69 2.58 6.41
CA TRP A 38 8.84 1.33 7.14
C TRP A 38 10.20 0.68 6.83
N ALA A 39 11.07 0.56 7.82
CA ALA A 39 12.39 -0.04 7.66
C ALA A 39 12.31 -1.51 7.15
N THR A 40 11.34 -2.27 7.65
CA THR A 40 11.21 -3.70 7.32
C THR A 40 10.55 -3.98 5.99
N LEU A 41 9.90 -3.00 5.35
CA LEU A 41 9.23 -3.21 4.07
C LEU A 41 10.19 -3.70 2.98
N LYS A 42 11.46 -3.27 3.05
CA LYS A 42 12.51 -3.69 2.11
C LYS A 42 13.19 -4.99 2.53
N THR A 43 13.46 -5.16 3.82
CA THR A 43 14.30 -6.26 4.33
C THR A 43 13.50 -7.52 4.62
N GLN A 44 12.20 -7.40 4.89
CA GLN A 44 11.31 -8.52 5.11
C GLN A 44 10.47 -8.79 3.86
N GLY A 45 10.50 -10.05 3.41
CA GLY A 45 9.59 -10.52 2.36
C GLY A 45 8.12 -10.52 2.79
N GLY A 46 7.24 -11.09 1.99
CA GLY A 46 5.86 -11.27 2.39
C GLY A 46 4.98 -11.78 1.27
N ASN A 47 3.80 -12.27 1.64
CA ASN A 47 2.91 -13.00 0.75
C ASN A 47 2.28 -12.14 -0.37
N VAL A 48 2.05 -10.83 -0.15
CA VAL A 48 1.50 -9.95 -1.18
C VAL A 48 2.25 -8.62 -1.20
N PHE A 49 2.57 -8.12 -2.41
CA PHE A 49 3.16 -6.80 -2.65
C PHE A 49 2.87 -6.36 -4.08
N SER A 50 1.74 -5.71 -4.32
CA SER A 50 1.35 -5.22 -5.66
C SER A 50 0.21 -4.21 -5.62
N ILE A 51 -0.05 -3.56 -6.76
CA ILE A 51 -1.22 -2.67 -6.94
C ILE A 51 -2.50 -3.50 -6.96
N GLU A 52 -2.50 -4.62 -7.68
CA GLU A 52 -3.63 -5.56 -7.75
C GLU A 52 -4.00 -6.12 -6.38
N GLY A 53 -3.00 -6.26 -5.49
CA GLY A 53 -3.15 -6.77 -4.14
C GLY A 53 -3.79 -8.15 -4.09
N ASP A 54 -4.78 -8.32 -3.21
CA ASP A 54 -5.54 -9.57 -3.07
C ASP A 54 -7.02 -9.33 -3.36
N SER A 55 -7.48 -9.95 -4.44
CA SER A 55 -8.89 -9.98 -4.84
C SER A 55 -9.46 -11.39 -4.98
N THR A 56 -8.86 -12.35 -4.26
CA THR A 56 -9.17 -13.78 -4.41
C THR A 56 -10.60 -14.10 -4.00
N ASN A 57 -11.26 -14.96 -4.79
CA ASN A 57 -12.59 -15.53 -4.52
C ASN A 57 -13.73 -14.52 -4.32
N ASN A 58 -13.60 -13.29 -4.80
CA ASN A 58 -14.60 -12.21 -4.63
C ASN A 58 -14.97 -11.89 -3.17
N THR A 59 -14.17 -12.34 -2.20
CA THR A 59 -14.39 -12.10 -0.76
C THR A 59 -13.33 -11.20 -0.15
N ARG A 60 -12.20 -11.00 -0.85
CA ARG A 60 -11.15 -10.05 -0.46
C ARG A 60 -11.04 -8.96 -1.49
N TRP A 61 -10.82 -7.72 -1.05
CA TRP A 61 -10.76 -6.57 -1.95
C TRP A 61 -9.74 -5.54 -1.48
N ARG A 62 -8.47 -5.96 -1.56
CA ARG A 62 -7.32 -5.23 -1.05
C ARG A 62 -6.47 -4.81 -2.24
N ARG A 63 -6.37 -3.52 -2.53
CA ARG A 63 -5.46 -2.95 -3.54
C ARG A 63 -4.31 -2.24 -2.88
N PHE A 64 -3.31 -1.88 -3.68
CA PHE A 64 -2.07 -1.25 -3.21
C PHE A 64 -1.65 -1.91 -1.89
N PHE A 65 -1.40 -3.22 -1.96
CA PHE A 65 -1.39 -4.06 -0.78
C PHE A 65 0.01 -4.61 -0.56
N ALA A 66 0.58 -4.30 0.60
CA ALA A 66 1.84 -4.84 1.07
C ALA A 66 1.58 -5.59 2.38
N ASN A 67 1.62 -6.91 2.31
CA ASN A 67 1.32 -7.79 3.42
C ASN A 67 2.48 -8.75 3.69
N ARG A 68 2.74 -9.01 4.97
CA ARG A 68 3.82 -9.87 5.42
C ARG A 68 3.38 -11.33 5.36
N TYR A 69 2.29 -11.68 6.03
CA TYR A 69 1.73 -13.03 5.98
C TYR A 69 0.24 -13.03 6.30
N TYR A 70 -0.43 -14.10 5.88
CA TYR A 70 -1.78 -14.45 6.32
C TYR A 70 -1.72 -15.50 7.41
N HIS A 71 -2.52 -15.35 8.46
CA HIS A 71 -2.51 -16.30 9.58
C HIS A 71 -3.85 -16.32 10.33
N ASN A 72 -4.27 -17.51 10.78
CA ASN A 72 -5.45 -17.73 11.62
C ASN A 72 -6.74 -17.12 11.06
N ASN A 73 -7.06 -17.40 9.78
CA ASN A 73 -8.26 -16.86 9.13
C ASN A 73 -8.41 -15.36 9.32
N CYS A 74 -7.35 -14.62 8.99
CA CYS A 74 -7.23 -13.17 9.13
C CYS A 74 -7.04 -12.62 10.55
N THR A 75 -7.22 -13.39 11.61
CA THR A 75 -7.11 -12.85 12.99
C THR A 75 -5.68 -12.49 13.39
N SER A 76 -4.68 -13.02 12.68
CA SER A 76 -3.26 -12.74 12.94
C SER A 76 -2.52 -12.24 11.71
N ASP A 77 -3.25 -11.77 10.69
CA ASP A 77 -2.63 -11.16 9.51
C ASP A 77 -1.82 -9.92 9.91
N ARG A 78 -0.68 -9.73 9.24
CA ARG A 78 0.17 -8.57 9.47
C ARG A 78 0.67 -7.98 8.15
N GLY A 79 0.76 -6.66 8.08
CA GLY A 79 1.17 -5.96 6.86
C GLY A 79 1.49 -4.48 7.08
N TRP A 80 1.93 -3.83 6.01
CA TRP A 80 2.39 -2.45 6.05
C TRP A 80 1.33 -1.45 5.59
N PHE A 81 0.63 -1.75 4.50
CA PHE A 81 -0.46 -0.91 4.02
C PHE A 81 -1.43 -1.68 3.13
N ALA A 82 -2.68 -1.21 3.11
CA ALA A 82 -3.78 -1.80 2.36
C ALA A 82 -4.80 -0.73 1.95
N VAL A 83 -5.22 -0.73 0.70
CA VAL A 83 -6.41 0.00 0.26
C VAL A 83 -7.58 -0.97 0.20
N LEU A 84 -8.61 -0.69 0.97
CA LEU A 84 -9.86 -1.46 0.95
C LEU A 84 -10.83 -0.77 -0.02
N ASP A 85 -11.09 -1.37 -1.17
CA ASP A 85 -11.94 -0.76 -2.21
C ASP A 85 -13.43 -0.93 -1.91
N ARG A 86 -13.77 -1.97 -1.13
CA ARG A 86 -15.11 -2.42 -0.80
C ARG A 86 -15.06 -3.42 0.36
N HIS A 87 -16.22 -3.92 0.75
CA HIS A 87 -16.36 -4.87 1.86
C HIS A 87 -15.53 -6.15 1.68
N ASP A 88 -14.58 -6.37 2.57
CA ASP A 88 -13.71 -7.55 2.64
C ASP A 88 -14.20 -8.49 3.76
N ALA A 89 -14.07 -9.80 3.58
CA ALA A 89 -14.57 -10.80 4.52
C ALA A 89 -13.74 -10.90 5.81
N CYS A 90 -12.56 -10.29 5.87
CA CYS A 90 -11.69 -10.45 7.02
C CYS A 90 -12.05 -9.52 8.20
N PRO A 91 -12.06 -10.05 9.44
CA PRO A 91 -12.54 -9.29 10.60
C PRO A 91 -11.86 -7.93 10.80
N TRP A 92 -10.56 -7.83 10.53
CA TRP A 92 -9.80 -6.58 10.66
C TRP A 92 -10.24 -5.45 9.71
N THR A 93 -11.08 -5.75 8.71
CA THR A 93 -11.66 -4.76 7.78
C THR A 93 -13.01 -4.23 8.24
N THR A 94 -13.61 -4.87 9.25
CA THR A 94 -14.90 -4.48 9.83
C THR A 94 -14.79 -3.08 10.45
N GLY A 95 -15.79 -2.23 10.21
CA GLY A 95 -15.82 -0.87 10.75
C GLY A 95 -14.91 0.14 10.03
N ARG A 96 -14.28 -0.24 8.91
CA ARG A 96 -13.44 0.66 8.08
C ARG A 96 -14.22 1.37 6.96
N HIS A 97 -15.52 1.59 7.14
CA HIS A 97 -16.39 2.30 6.20
C HIS A 97 -16.36 3.83 6.48
N PRO A 98 -16.47 4.72 5.46
CA PRO A 98 -16.69 4.46 4.03
C PRO A 98 -15.50 3.89 3.27
N TYR A 99 -15.81 3.19 2.17
CA TYR A 99 -14.81 2.77 1.18
C TYR A 99 -14.66 3.84 0.08
N PRO A 100 -13.45 4.03 -0.49
CA PRO A 100 -12.22 3.32 -0.17
C PRO A 100 -11.61 3.74 1.18
N ALA A 101 -10.95 2.80 1.87
CA ALA A 101 -10.22 3.08 3.11
C ALA A 101 -8.72 2.80 2.94
N PHE A 102 -7.89 3.74 3.36
CA PHE A 102 -6.44 3.71 3.18
C PHE A 102 -5.75 3.34 4.48
N LEU A 103 -5.53 2.05 4.73
CA LEU A 103 -4.91 1.56 5.95
C LEU A 103 -3.39 1.51 5.83
N PHE A 104 -2.70 1.85 6.91
CA PHE A 104 -1.26 1.77 6.98
C PHE A 104 -0.78 1.47 8.41
N SER A 105 0.42 0.90 8.52
CA SER A 105 1.09 0.62 9.80
C SER A 105 1.66 1.92 10.38
N ARG A 106 1.32 2.21 11.64
CA ARG A 106 1.88 3.33 12.42
C ARG A 106 3.32 3.05 12.88
N LEU A 107 3.76 1.81 12.80
CA LEU A 107 5.09 1.40 13.27
C LEU A 107 6.14 1.83 12.25
N THR A 108 6.88 2.90 12.50
CA THR A 108 7.90 3.42 11.55
C THR A 108 9.02 2.44 11.23
N ASN A 109 9.22 1.42 12.07
CA ASN A 109 10.19 0.37 11.82
C ASN A 109 9.57 -0.96 11.43
N ASP A 110 8.23 -1.10 11.37
CA ASP A 110 7.64 -2.41 11.14
C ASP A 110 6.22 -2.47 10.52
N HIS A 111 5.78 -3.70 10.21
CA HIS A 111 4.42 -4.05 9.82
C HIS A 111 3.49 -4.15 11.03
N ALA A 112 2.23 -3.76 10.85
CA ALA A 112 1.20 -3.81 11.89
C ALA A 112 0.48 -5.15 11.90
N ALA A 113 0.04 -5.60 13.07
CA ALA A 113 -1.02 -6.57 13.20
C ALA A 113 -2.36 -5.92 12.86
N TRP A 114 -3.06 -6.42 11.83
CA TRP A 114 -4.24 -5.72 11.29
C TRP A 114 -5.40 -5.61 12.28
N ASN A 115 -5.55 -6.57 13.19
CA ASN A 115 -6.56 -6.53 14.26
C ASN A 115 -6.13 -5.69 15.47
N ASN A 116 -4.92 -5.15 15.51
CA ASN A 116 -4.48 -4.27 16.59
C ASN A 116 -4.74 -2.80 16.21
N PRO A 117 -5.78 -2.14 16.77
CA PRO A 117 -6.10 -0.75 16.44
C PRO A 117 -5.00 0.23 16.88
N ALA A 118 -4.11 -0.14 17.81
CA ALA A 118 -2.99 0.70 18.21
C ALA A 118 -1.87 0.74 17.16
N GLU A 119 -1.80 -0.24 16.26
CA GLU A 119 -0.75 -0.35 15.23
C GLU A 119 -1.22 0.11 13.85
N VAL A 120 -2.54 0.20 13.62
CA VAL A 120 -3.13 0.53 12.31
C VAL A 120 -3.80 1.89 12.33
N GLU A 121 -3.50 2.71 11.33
CA GLU A 121 -4.15 4.01 11.12
C GLU A 121 -4.74 4.10 9.71
N THR A 122 -5.65 5.06 9.52
CA THR A 122 -6.33 5.31 8.24
C THR A 122 -5.91 6.67 7.70
N ALA A 123 -5.43 6.75 6.47
CA ALA A 123 -5.16 8.03 5.82
C ALA A 123 -6.43 8.63 5.20
N ASP A 124 -6.46 9.95 5.08
CA ASP A 124 -7.56 10.69 4.43
C ASP A 124 -7.36 10.71 2.90
N VAL A 125 -6.10 10.67 2.45
CA VAL A 125 -5.73 10.69 1.03
C VAL A 125 -4.64 9.65 0.74
N LEU A 126 -4.80 8.94 -0.36
CA LEU A 126 -3.75 8.18 -1.03
C LEU A 126 -3.33 8.92 -2.29
N ALA A 127 -2.05 9.25 -2.43
CA ALA A 127 -1.51 9.89 -3.63
C ALA A 127 -0.48 9.00 -4.32
N VAL A 128 -0.60 8.88 -5.63
CA VAL A 128 0.46 8.32 -6.49
C VAL A 128 1.08 9.47 -7.27
N THR A 129 2.30 9.84 -6.92
CA THR A 129 3.03 10.90 -7.62
C THR A 129 4.14 10.31 -8.50
N VAL A 130 4.24 10.83 -9.72
CA VAL A 130 5.20 10.37 -10.72
C VAL A 130 6.10 11.54 -11.10
N ARG A 131 7.40 11.35 -10.95
CA ARG A 131 8.43 12.31 -11.36
C ARG A 131 9.27 11.70 -12.47
N PHE A 132 9.35 12.37 -13.61
CA PHE A 132 10.30 12.01 -14.66
C PHE A 132 11.69 12.55 -14.32
N ARG A 133 12.76 11.81 -14.68
CA ARG A 133 14.15 12.27 -14.45
C ARG A 133 14.51 13.49 -15.32
N SER A 134 13.82 13.67 -16.43
CA SER A 134 13.82 14.85 -17.29
C SER A 134 12.39 15.11 -17.74
N SER A 135 12.00 16.37 -17.93
CA SER A 135 10.67 16.70 -18.47
C SER A 135 10.48 15.96 -19.80
N PRO A 136 9.35 15.26 -20.02
CA PRO A 136 9.06 14.67 -21.31
C PRO A 136 9.12 15.78 -22.37
N VAL A 137 10.03 15.68 -23.33
CA VAL A 137 10.01 16.58 -24.49
C VAL A 137 8.81 16.14 -25.32
N PHE A 138 7.73 16.90 -25.28
CA PHE A 138 6.60 16.70 -26.17
C PHE A 138 7.09 16.92 -27.59
N ARG A 139 7.17 15.85 -28.38
CA ARG A 139 7.39 15.92 -29.83
C ARG A 139 6.02 15.76 -30.48
N PRO A 140 5.41 16.83 -31.01
CA PRO A 140 4.22 16.68 -31.83
C PRO A 140 4.54 15.74 -32.99
N SER A 141 3.66 14.77 -33.25
CA SER A 141 3.73 14.00 -34.49
C SER A 141 3.52 14.96 -35.66
N ALA A 142 4.49 14.99 -36.57
CA ALA A 142 4.39 15.70 -37.84
C ALA A 142 3.41 14.97 -38.78
#